data_AF-A0A6A7LBX9-F1
#
_entry.id   AF-A0A6A7LBX9-F1
#
_cell.length_a   1.000
_cell.length_b   1.000
_cell.length_c   1.000
_cell.angle_alpha   90.00
_cell.angle_beta   90.00
_cell.angle_gamma   90.00
#
_symmetry.space_group_name_H-M   'P 1'
#
loop_
_entity.id
_entity.type
_entity.pdbx_description
1 polymer ?
#
loop_
_entity_poly.entity_id
_entity_poly.type
_entity_poly.pdbx_seq_one_letter_code
_entity_poly.pdbx_strand_id
1 'polypeptide(L)'
;MPRNPNVTLTAFANSYMGLLFPEDLPERIKAFLAGEKDFPYISVEEIIGLFYIFGKQRGISSGLETAQILQLCGKTVREFDKAVVQYKTNAFSTDSNFTRSKYLKRQLQITVEMRERPTSERLYKDPIIVTDSIIQHISFHNEKYFFQVYGPLKEQEVVKELHRSLLGRVVMVGFNREGEKSVPFAHPLIPLFTHLRE
;
A
#
# COMPACT_ATOMS: atom_id res chain seq x y z
N MET A 1 -32.86 16.16 0.11
CA MET A 1 -31.91 15.95 -1.01
C MET A 1 -31.30 14.56 -0.87
N PRO A 2 -31.39 13.69 -1.89
CA PRO A 2 -30.79 12.36 -1.80
C PRO A 2 -29.26 12.48 -1.95
N ARG A 3 -28.51 11.93 -0.98
CA ARG A 3 -27.06 11.77 -1.05
C ARG A 3 -26.75 10.79 -2.19
N ASN A 4 -26.03 11.25 -3.21
CA ASN A 4 -25.61 10.41 -4.33
C ASN A 4 -24.44 9.49 -3.86
N PRO A 5 -24.62 8.16 -3.79
CA PRO A 5 -23.60 7.22 -3.27
C PRO A 5 -22.37 7.04 -4.20
N ASN A 6 -22.36 7.69 -5.37
CA ASN A 6 -21.34 7.49 -6.41
C ASN A 6 -20.04 8.30 -6.23
N VAL A 7 -19.97 9.24 -5.28
CA VAL A 7 -18.77 10.08 -5.08
C VAL A 7 -17.64 9.30 -4.37
N THR A 8 -17.99 8.35 -3.50
CA THR A 8 -17.00 7.52 -2.77
C THR A 8 -16.27 6.54 -3.70
N LEU A 9 -16.93 6.09 -4.77
CA LEU A 9 -16.39 5.14 -5.75
C LEU A 9 -15.39 5.77 -6.71
N THR A 10 -15.49 7.07 -6.98
CA THR A 10 -14.64 7.78 -7.96
C THR A 10 -13.24 8.08 -7.42
N ALA A 11 -13.09 8.35 -6.12
CA ALA A 11 -11.77 8.58 -5.51
C ALA A 11 -10.93 7.29 -5.42
N PHE A 12 -11.56 6.14 -5.10
CA PHE A 12 -10.87 4.84 -5.04
C PHE A 12 -10.47 4.35 -6.43
N ALA A 13 -11.35 4.50 -7.43
CA ALA A 13 -11.05 4.23 -8.84
C ALA A 13 -9.94 5.14 -9.42
N ASN A 14 -9.66 6.26 -8.77
CA ASN A 14 -8.65 7.25 -9.14
C ASN A 14 -7.44 7.25 -8.17
N SER A 15 -7.21 6.13 -7.49
CA SER A 15 -6.07 5.92 -6.60
C SER A 15 -5.05 4.96 -7.19
N TYR A 16 -3.78 5.12 -6.82
CA TYR A 16 -2.69 4.22 -7.18
C TYR A 16 -1.91 3.86 -5.93
N MET A 17 -1.78 2.56 -5.65
CA MET A 17 -0.98 2.04 -4.56
C MET A 17 0.26 1.36 -5.12
N GLY A 18 1.38 1.46 -4.41
CA GLY A 18 2.59 0.72 -4.72
C GLY A 18 3.47 0.47 -3.51
N LEU A 19 4.51 -0.32 -3.74
CA LEU A 19 5.57 -0.61 -2.78
C LEU A 19 6.77 0.31 -3.07
N LEU A 20 7.40 0.80 -2.01
CA LEU A 20 8.69 1.49 -2.07
C LEU A 20 9.82 0.50 -1.78
N PHE A 21 9.67 -0.31 -0.72
CA PHE A 21 10.66 -1.29 -0.28
C PHE A 21 10.02 -2.51 0.39
N PRO A 22 10.70 -3.67 0.38
CA PRO A 22 11.83 -3.97 -0.49
C PRO A 22 11.36 -4.23 -1.93
N GLU A 23 12.11 -3.77 -2.93
CA GLU A 23 11.70 -3.86 -4.36
C GLU A 23 11.45 -5.29 -4.83
N ASP A 24 12.18 -6.26 -4.25
CA ASP A 24 12.10 -7.69 -4.57
C ASP A 24 11.00 -8.44 -3.78
N LEU A 25 10.16 -7.73 -3.01
CA LEU A 25 9.06 -8.35 -2.29
C LEU A 25 8.11 -9.16 -3.20
N PRO A 26 7.71 -8.69 -4.40
CA PRO A 26 6.89 -9.49 -5.32
C PRO A 26 7.53 -10.83 -5.68
N GLU A 27 8.85 -10.86 -5.90
CA GLU A 27 9.62 -12.06 -6.21
C GLU A 27 9.70 -13.00 -5.00
N ARG A 28 9.81 -12.44 -3.79
CA ARG A 28 9.75 -13.23 -2.54
C ARG A 28 8.36 -13.84 -2.32
N ILE A 29 7.29 -13.09 -2.59
CA ILE A 29 5.91 -13.58 -2.54
C ILE A 29 5.72 -14.71 -3.57
N LYS A 30 6.28 -14.56 -4.77
CA LYS A 30 6.27 -15.61 -5.80
C LYS A 30 6.93 -16.90 -5.30
N ALA A 31 8.15 -16.80 -4.75
CA ALA A 31 8.86 -17.96 -4.21
C ALA A 31 8.11 -18.60 -3.03
N PHE A 32 7.52 -17.79 -2.15
CA PHE A 32 6.67 -18.27 -1.05
C PHE A 32 5.46 -19.06 -1.55
N LEU A 33 4.79 -18.57 -2.59
CA LEU A 33 3.64 -19.25 -3.22
C LEU A 33 4.04 -20.54 -3.94
N ALA A 34 5.25 -20.61 -4.51
CA ALA A 34 5.81 -21.81 -5.11
C ALA A 34 6.24 -22.86 -4.07
N GLY A 35 6.25 -22.54 -2.77
CA GLY A 35 6.74 -23.41 -1.71
C GLY A 35 8.27 -23.42 -1.58
N GLU A 36 8.95 -22.49 -2.25
CA GLU A 36 10.41 -22.33 -2.21
C GLU A 36 10.87 -21.49 -1.00
N LYS A 37 9.93 -20.74 -0.41
CA LYS A 37 10.13 -20.00 0.84
C LYS A 37 8.98 -20.26 1.81
N ASP A 38 9.30 -20.16 3.08
CA ASP A 38 8.33 -20.14 4.18
C ASP A 38 8.26 -18.76 4.82
N PHE A 39 7.19 -18.52 5.57
CA PHE A 39 7.04 -17.31 6.36
C PHE A 39 7.90 -17.40 7.64
N PRO A 40 8.51 -16.30 8.11
CA PRO A 40 8.59 -14.98 7.46
C PRO A 40 9.64 -14.95 6.34
N TYR A 41 9.35 -14.25 5.25
CA TYR A 41 10.27 -14.04 4.11
C TYR A 41 10.72 -12.57 3.95
N ILE A 42 10.43 -11.75 4.96
CA ILE A 42 10.95 -10.39 5.16
C ILE A 42 11.66 -10.38 6.52
N SER A 43 12.90 -9.90 6.58
CA SER A 43 13.70 -9.85 7.81
C SER A 43 13.27 -8.67 8.69
N VAL A 44 13.42 -8.82 10.01
CA VAL A 44 12.99 -7.82 11.02
C VAL A 44 13.76 -6.50 10.91
N GLU A 45 14.95 -6.52 10.32
CA GLU A 45 15.77 -5.33 10.10
C GLU A 45 15.36 -4.55 8.84
N GLU A 46 14.60 -5.17 7.94
CA GLU A 46 14.22 -4.56 6.67
C GLU A 46 13.23 -3.40 6.87
N ILE A 47 13.40 -2.36 6.06
CA ILE A 47 12.43 -1.27 5.98
C ILE A 47 11.41 -1.65 4.91
N ILE A 48 10.16 -1.63 5.31
CA ILE A 48 9.02 -1.73 4.42
C ILE A 48 8.46 -0.33 4.23
N GLY A 49 8.30 0.07 2.98
CA GLY A 49 7.64 1.31 2.61
C GLY A 49 6.56 1.04 1.58
N LEU A 50 5.40 1.67 1.74
CA LEU A 50 4.31 1.62 0.77
C LEU A 50 3.73 3.03 0.58
N PHE A 51 3.06 3.23 -0.54
CA PHE A 51 2.42 4.51 -0.83
C PHE A 51 1.03 4.36 -1.46
N TYR A 52 0.23 5.40 -1.30
CA TYR A 52 -1.03 5.65 -2.00
C TYR A 52 -1.00 7.05 -2.61
N ILE A 53 -1.35 7.17 -3.88
CA ILE A 53 -1.55 8.44 -4.59
C ILE A 53 -3.04 8.56 -4.92
N PHE A 54 -3.68 9.62 -4.45
CA PHE A 54 -5.09 9.92 -4.69
C PHE A 54 -5.25 11.08 -5.67
N GLY A 55 -6.22 10.99 -6.57
CA GLY A 55 -6.49 12.04 -7.58
C GLY A 55 -5.72 11.85 -8.89
N LYS A 56 -5.43 10.59 -9.28
CA LYS A 56 -4.55 10.22 -10.40
C LYS A 56 -4.87 10.87 -11.75
N GLN A 57 -6.14 11.11 -12.08
CA GLN A 57 -6.56 11.57 -13.40
C GLN A 57 -6.63 13.09 -13.57
N ARG A 58 -7.04 13.84 -12.52
CA ARG A 58 -7.33 15.28 -12.64
C ARG A 58 -6.78 16.11 -11.48
N GLY A 59 -6.03 15.49 -10.56
CA GLY A 59 -5.72 16.11 -9.28
C GLY A 59 -6.98 16.26 -8.42
N ILE A 60 -6.83 16.98 -7.31
CA ILE A 60 -7.88 17.31 -6.35
C ILE A 60 -8.16 18.79 -6.48
N SER A 61 -9.40 19.14 -6.80
CA SER A 61 -9.75 20.48 -7.27
C SER A 61 -10.56 21.28 -6.26
N SER A 62 -11.06 20.63 -5.20
CA SER A 62 -11.90 21.28 -4.18
C SER A 62 -11.55 20.85 -2.76
N GLY A 63 -11.90 21.72 -1.80
CA GLY A 63 -11.79 21.41 -0.38
C GLY A 63 -12.66 20.23 0.05
N LEU A 64 -13.82 20.03 -0.60
CA LEU A 64 -14.71 18.89 -0.33
C LEU A 64 -14.06 17.56 -0.74
N GLU A 65 -13.47 17.49 -1.94
CA GLU A 65 -12.73 16.31 -2.40
C GLU A 65 -11.54 16.01 -1.48
N THR A 66 -10.83 17.06 -1.05
CA THR A 66 -9.72 16.93 -0.10
C THR A 66 -10.19 16.31 1.21
N ALA A 67 -11.28 16.81 1.80
CA ALA A 67 -11.82 16.27 3.04
C ALA A 67 -12.25 14.80 2.91
N GLN A 68 -12.85 14.42 1.79
CA GLN A 68 -13.23 13.03 1.51
C GLN A 68 -12.02 12.11 1.39
N ILE A 69 -10.95 12.56 0.74
CA ILE A 69 -9.71 11.80 0.61
C ILE A 69 -9.01 11.64 1.96
N LEU A 70 -8.99 12.68 2.80
CA LEU A 70 -8.45 12.58 4.16
C LEU A 70 -9.26 11.59 5.02
N GLN A 71 -10.59 11.58 4.89
CA GLN A 71 -11.44 10.58 5.53
C GLN A 71 -11.14 9.16 5.05
N LEU A 72 -10.90 8.99 3.74
CA LEU A 72 -10.50 7.72 3.16
C LEU A 72 -9.13 7.26 3.68
N CYS A 73 -8.13 8.14 3.73
CA CYS A 73 -6.82 7.85 4.32
C CYS A 73 -6.97 7.37 5.76
N GLY A 74 -7.73 8.10 6.59
CA GLY A 74 -7.98 7.70 7.98
C GLY A 74 -8.73 6.37 8.09
N LYS A 75 -9.64 6.06 7.15
CA LYS A 75 -10.30 4.74 7.10
C LYS A 75 -9.28 3.64 6.74
N THR A 76 -8.43 3.86 5.75
CA THR A 76 -7.38 2.91 5.36
C THR A 76 -6.46 2.58 6.53
N VAL A 77 -5.99 3.59 7.27
CA VAL A 77 -5.15 3.38 8.46
C VAL A 77 -5.89 2.56 9.52
N ARG A 78 -7.14 2.89 9.84
CA ARG A 78 -7.93 2.11 10.83
C ARG A 78 -8.14 0.66 10.42
N GLU A 79 -8.39 0.39 9.14
CA GLU A 79 -8.54 -0.99 8.67
C GLU A 79 -7.19 -1.74 8.69
N PHE A 80 -6.08 -1.05 8.40
CA PHE A 80 -4.73 -1.57 8.57
C PHE A 80 -4.46 -1.94 10.04
N ASP A 81 -4.76 -1.04 10.98
CA ASP A 81 -4.57 -1.27 12.42
C ASP A 81 -5.35 -2.49 12.91
N LYS A 82 -6.62 -2.59 12.52
CA LYS A 82 -7.47 -3.74 12.85
C LYS A 82 -6.89 -5.04 12.33
N ALA A 83 -6.40 -5.04 11.08
CA ALA A 83 -5.81 -6.22 10.47
C ALA A 83 -4.51 -6.63 11.20
N VAL A 84 -3.67 -5.67 11.59
CA VAL A 84 -2.46 -5.95 12.40
C VAL A 84 -2.85 -6.61 13.73
N VAL A 85 -3.82 -6.06 14.45
CA VAL A 85 -4.29 -6.64 15.72
C VAL A 85 -4.87 -8.05 15.51
N GLN A 86 -5.68 -8.23 14.47
CA GLN A 86 -6.26 -9.53 14.14
C GLN A 86 -5.17 -10.58 13.91
N TYR A 87 -4.13 -10.24 13.15
CA TYR A 87 -3.00 -11.14 12.91
C TYR A 87 -2.24 -11.46 14.20
N LYS A 88 -1.95 -10.47 15.05
CA LYS A 88 -1.30 -10.70 16.36
C LYS A 88 -2.07 -11.68 17.25
N THR A 89 -3.41 -11.66 17.18
CA THR A 89 -4.26 -12.53 18.00
C THR A 89 -4.54 -13.91 17.39
N ASN A 90 -4.19 -14.15 16.13
CA ASN A 90 -4.49 -15.40 15.43
C ASN A 90 -3.26 -16.31 15.37
N ALA A 91 -3.34 -17.49 15.97
CA ALA A 91 -2.25 -18.47 15.98
C ALA A 91 -1.85 -18.98 14.58
N PHE A 92 -2.76 -18.92 13.59
CA PHE A 92 -2.48 -19.32 12.21
C PHE A 92 -1.84 -18.21 11.36
N SER A 93 -1.63 -17.01 11.94
CA SER A 93 -1.03 -15.87 11.24
C SER A 93 0.37 -16.13 10.70
N THR A 94 1.09 -17.05 11.35
CA THR A 94 2.48 -17.43 11.02
C THR A 94 2.55 -18.76 10.29
N ASP A 95 1.41 -19.42 10.05
CA ASP A 95 1.37 -20.70 9.36
C ASP A 95 1.52 -20.46 7.85
N SER A 96 2.64 -20.91 7.29
CA SER A 96 2.94 -20.77 5.87
C SER A 96 1.85 -21.36 4.98
N ASN A 97 1.22 -22.47 5.36
CA ASN A 97 0.17 -23.10 4.56
C ASN A 97 -1.14 -22.30 4.61
N PHE A 98 -1.50 -21.76 5.77
CA PHE A 98 -2.64 -20.87 5.92
C PHE A 98 -2.48 -19.61 5.07
N THR A 99 -1.33 -18.93 5.20
CA THR A 99 -1.02 -17.71 4.44
C THR A 99 -0.96 -17.99 2.94
N ARG A 100 -0.31 -19.08 2.52
CA ARG A 100 -0.24 -19.49 1.11
C ARG A 100 -1.63 -19.76 0.54
N SER A 101 -2.49 -20.45 1.28
CA SER A 101 -3.89 -20.70 0.87
C SER A 101 -4.68 -19.40 0.68
N LYS A 102 -4.47 -18.40 1.55
CA LYS A 102 -5.10 -17.07 1.43
C LYS A 102 -4.67 -16.35 0.14
N TYR A 103 -3.37 -16.35 -0.16
CA TYR A 103 -2.86 -15.69 -1.37
C TYR A 103 -3.28 -16.41 -2.64
N LEU A 104 -3.26 -17.75 -2.66
CA LEU A 104 -3.77 -18.55 -3.79
C LEU A 104 -5.25 -18.25 -4.04
N LYS A 105 -6.07 -18.13 -2.99
CA LYS A 105 -7.49 -17.74 -3.13
C LYS A 105 -7.63 -16.35 -3.78
N ARG A 106 -6.79 -15.37 -3.40
CA ARG A 106 -6.80 -14.05 -4.03
C ARG A 106 -6.34 -14.11 -5.50
N GLN A 107 -5.34 -14.91 -5.84
CA GLN A 107 -4.92 -15.11 -7.23
C GLN A 107 -6.03 -15.71 -8.11
N LEU A 108 -6.79 -16.67 -7.58
CA LEU A 108 -7.95 -17.22 -8.28
C LEU A 108 -9.03 -16.15 -8.51
N GLN A 109 -9.30 -15.30 -7.52
CA GLN A 109 -10.25 -14.18 -7.68
C GLN A 109 -9.81 -13.21 -8.79
N ILE A 110 -8.54 -12.79 -8.78
CA ILE A 110 -7.98 -11.89 -9.81
C ILE A 110 -8.11 -12.51 -11.20
N THR A 111 -7.83 -13.81 -11.32
CA THR A 111 -7.92 -14.54 -12.60
C THR A 111 -9.35 -14.52 -13.14
N VAL A 112 -10.36 -14.64 -12.28
CA VAL A 112 -11.79 -14.54 -12.66
C VAL A 112 -12.17 -13.10 -13.02
N GLU A 113 -11.71 -12.12 -12.25
CA GLU A 113 -11.99 -10.68 -12.47
C GLU A 113 -11.43 -10.19 -13.81
N MET A 114 -10.24 -10.66 -14.21
CA MET A 114 -9.51 -10.10 -15.34
C MET A 114 -9.97 -10.56 -16.73
N ARG A 115 -10.76 -11.64 -16.86
CA ARG A 115 -11.24 -12.28 -18.11
C ARG A 115 -10.15 -12.68 -19.14
N GLU A 116 -8.96 -12.09 -19.10
CA GLU A 116 -7.73 -12.43 -19.81
C GLU A 116 -6.75 -13.14 -18.87
N ARG A 117 -5.77 -13.87 -19.42
CA ARG A 117 -4.72 -14.52 -18.60
C ARG A 117 -3.93 -13.42 -17.85
N PRO A 118 -4.01 -13.33 -16.52
CA PRO A 118 -3.20 -12.39 -15.78
C PRO A 118 -1.72 -12.71 -16.02
N THR A 119 -0.91 -11.67 -16.28
CA THR A 119 0.54 -11.86 -16.26
C THR A 119 0.96 -12.25 -14.85
N SER A 120 1.88 -13.20 -14.72
CA SER A 120 2.36 -13.68 -13.42
C SER A 120 2.84 -12.54 -12.53
N GLU A 121 3.51 -11.52 -13.10
CA GLU A 121 3.91 -10.30 -12.39
C GLU A 121 2.76 -9.53 -11.74
N ARG A 122 1.60 -9.43 -12.40
CA ARG A 122 0.44 -8.71 -11.84
C ARG A 122 -0.17 -9.43 -10.63
N LEU A 123 -0.01 -10.73 -10.54
CA LEU A 123 -0.51 -11.52 -9.42
C LEU A 123 0.31 -11.27 -8.15
N TYR A 124 1.64 -11.16 -8.27
CA TYR A 124 2.52 -10.94 -7.11
C TYR A 124 2.64 -9.47 -6.71
N LYS A 125 2.32 -8.56 -7.64
CA LYS A 125 2.18 -7.12 -7.38
C LYS A 125 0.74 -6.71 -7.00
N ASP A 126 -0.16 -7.68 -6.77
CA ASP A 126 -1.54 -7.36 -6.36
C ASP A 126 -1.52 -6.56 -5.05
N PRO A 127 -2.14 -5.37 -5.01
CA PRO A 127 -2.11 -4.52 -3.82
C PRO A 127 -2.64 -5.18 -2.56
N ILE A 128 -3.60 -6.10 -2.67
CA ILE A 128 -4.15 -6.81 -1.50
C ILE A 128 -3.11 -7.80 -0.96
N ILE A 129 -2.49 -8.62 -1.82
CA ILE A 129 -1.45 -9.56 -1.40
C ILE A 129 -0.26 -8.81 -0.78
N VAL A 130 0.22 -7.75 -1.44
CA VAL A 130 1.35 -6.94 -0.94
C VAL A 130 1.01 -6.30 0.41
N THR A 131 -0.15 -5.65 0.53
CA THR A 131 -0.58 -5.03 1.80
C THR A 131 -0.68 -6.07 2.91
N ASP A 132 -1.27 -7.22 2.61
CA ASP A 132 -1.46 -8.29 3.60
C ASP A 132 -0.13 -8.88 4.07
N SER A 133 0.84 -9.04 3.17
CA SER A 133 2.21 -9.47 3.50
C SER A 133 2.89 -8.52 4.49
N ILE A 134 2.75 -7.20 4.25
CA ILE A 134 3.29 -6.16 5.14
C ILE A 134 2.61 -6.19 6.51
N ILE A 135 1.27 -6.28 6.54
CA ILE A 135 0.51 -6.37 7.79
C ILE A 135 0.94 -7.59 8.59
N GLN A 136 1.10 -8.75 7.95
CA GLN A 136 1.55 -9.98 8.61
C GLN A 136 2.95 -9.81 9.19
N HIS A 137 3.88 -9.23 8.44
CA HIS A 137 5.24 -8.97 8.90
C HIS A 137 5.26 -8.08 10.16
N ILE A 138 4.60 -6.91 10.10
CA ILE A 138 4.48 -5.98 11.22
C ILE A 138 3.85 -6.67 12.44
N SER A 139 2.85 -7.52 12.20
CA SER A 139 2.19 -8.27 13.26
C SER A 139 3.12 -9.29 13.91
N PHE A 140 3.81 -10.09 13.09
CA PHE A 140 4.70 -11.16 13.52
C PHE A 140 5.88 -10.66 14.34
N HIS A 141 6.53 -9.59 13.88
CA HIS A 141 7.68 -9.00 14.57
C HIS A 141 7.26 -7.98 15.65
N ASN A 142 5.96 -7.75 15.83
CA ASN A 142 5.41 -6.75 16.75
C ASN A 142 6.00 -5.35 16.51
N GLU A 143 6.22 -4.98 15.25
CA GLU A 143 6.81 -3.70 14.88
C GLU A 143 5.84 -2.54 15.10
N LYS A 144 6.43 -1.37 15.33
CA LYS A 144 5.71 -0.10 15.22
C LYS A 144 5.68 0.33 13.75
N TYR A 145 4.67 1.09 13.39
CA TYR A 145 4.51 1.61 12.04
C TYR A 145 3.81 2.96 12.10
N PHE A 146 3.96 3.76 11.05
CA PHE A 146 3.24 5.02 10.91
C PHE A 146 2.78 5.23 9.47
N PHE A 147 1.75 6.06 9.33
CA PHE A 147 1.29 6.59 8.05
C PHE A 147 1.31 8.11 8.11
N GLN A 148 1.75 8.73 7.01
CA GLN A 148 1.77 10.18 6.87
C GLN A 148 1.09 10.59 5.57
N VAL A 149 0.20 11.57 5.66
CA VAL A 149 -0.55 12.12 4.52
C VAL A 149 0.00 13.49 4.17
N TYR A 150 0.17 13.74 2.87
CA TYR A 150 0.67 14.97 2.28
C TYR A 150 -0.27 15.47 1.18
N GLY A 151 -0.33 16.79 1.05
CA GLY A 151 -1.02 17.46 -0.04
C GLY A 151 -2.47 17.88 0.25
N PRO A 152 -3.23 18.31 -0.78
CA PRO A 152 -2.85 18.29 -2.20
C PRO A 152 -1.54 19.04 -2.49
N LEU A 153 -0.59 18.36 -3.14
CA LEU A 153 0.77 18.89 -3.32
C LEU A 153 0.78 20.08 -4.29
N LYS A 154 1.49 21.15 -3.92
CA LYS A 154 1.65 22.39 -4.69
C LYS A 154 2.94 22.39 -5.51
N GLU A 155 3.05 23.31 -6.46
CA GLU A 155 4.20 23.39 -7.37
C GLU A 155 5.55 23.49 -6.66
N GLN A 156 5.63 24.24 -5.56
CA GLN A 156 6.86 24.40 -4.76
C GLN A 156 7.21 23.16 -3.92
N GLU A 157 6.29 22.21 -3.77
CA GLU A 157 6.47 20.99 -2.96
C GLU A 157 6.89 19.79 -3.83
N VAL A 158 6.86 19.94 -5.17
CA VAL A 158 7.11 18.87 -6.12
C VAL A 158 8.13 19.33 -7.16
N VAL A 159 9.17 18.53 -7.38
CA VAL A 159 10.13 18.77 -8.47
C VAL A 159 9.43 18.71 -9.83
N LYS A 160 9.81 19.58 -10.77
CA LYS A 160 9.13 19.75 -12.07
C LYS A 160 8.90 18.44 -12.83
N GLU A 161 9.87 17.54 -12.81
CA GLU A 161 9.80 16.22 -13.46
C GLU A 161 8.61 15.38 -12.97
N LEU A 162 8.22 15.53 -11.69
CA LEU A 162 7.15 14.75 -11.06
C LEU A 162 5.79 15.48 -11.06
N HIS A 163 5.69 16.68 -11.65
CA HIS A 163 4.44 17.45 -11.67
C HIS A 163 3.30 16.64 -12.29
N ARG A 164 3.55 15.93 -13.39
CA ARG A 164 2.54 15.07 -14.03
C ARG A 164 1.98 14.00 -13.08
N SER A 165 2.82 13.46 -12.20
CA SER A 165 2.52 12.33 -11.33
C SER A 165 2.02 12.73 -9.94
N LEU A 166 2.30 13.96 -9.47
CA LEU A 166 2.07 14.35 -8.07
C LEU A 166 1.39 15.71 -7.88
N LEU A 167 1.46 16.64 -8.85
CA LEU A 167 0.89 17.97 -8.68
C LEU A 167 -0.63 17.90 -8.46
N GLY A 168 -1.10 18.59 -7.42
CA GLY A 168 -2.50 18.60 -7.03
C GLY A 168 -3.02 17.28 -6.47
N ARG A 169 -2.14 16.30 -6.16
CA ARG A 169 -2.53 14.99 -5.62
C ARG A 169 -2.28 14.93 -4.12
N VAL A 170 -3.06 14.11 -3.43
CA VAL A 170 -2.78 13.72 -2.05
C VAL A 170 -2.00 12.43 -2.06
N VAL A 171 -0.95 12.37 -1.26
CA VAL A 171 -0.07 11.21 -1.12
C VAL A 171 -0.14 10.73 0.31
N MET A 172 -0.31 9.44 0.52
CA MET A 172 -0.11 8.80 1.82
C MET A 172 1.05 7.81 1.70
N VAL A 173 2.03 7.92 2.59
CA VAL A 173 3.13 6.95 2.71
C VAL A 173 3.04 6.25 4.05
N GLY A 174 3.39 4.97 4.09
CA GLY A 174 3.44 4.17 5.30
C GLY A 174 4.76 3.44 5.43
N PHE A 175 5.28 3.34 6.65
CA PHE A 175 6.54 2.64 6.95
C PHE A 175 6.41 1.80 8.23
N ASN A 176 7.10 0.66 8.28
CA ASN A 176 7.24 -0.18 9.49
C ASN A 176 8.24 0.39 10.51
N ARG A 177 8.14 1.68 10.80
CA ARG A 177 8.99 2.38 11.77
C ARG A 177 8.13 3.15 12.76
N GLU A 178 8.67 3.52 13.91
CA GLU A 178 7.89 4.19 14.97
C GLU A 178 7.36 5.57 14.54
N GLY A 179 8.09 6.25 13.67
CA GLY A 179 7.70 7.54 13.13
C GLY A 179 8.71 8.07 12.12
N GLU A 180 8.46 9.28 11.64
CA GLU A 180 9.28 9.95 10.63
C GLU A 180 10.78 10.01 11.00
N LYS A 181 11.12 10.26 12.26
CA LYS A 181 12.53 10.34 12.71
C LYS A 181 13.27 9.00 12.70
N SER A 182 12.54 7.89 12.53
CA SER A 182 13.09 6.53 12.54
C SER A 182 13.25 5.92 11.13
N VAL A 183 12.96 6.69 10.08
CA VAL A 183 13.33 6.30 8.71
C VAL A 183 14.71 6.89 8.34
N PRO A 184 15.51 6.22 7.51
CA PRO A 184 16.86 6.66 7.13
C PRO A 184 16.84 7.71 6.00
N PHE A 185 15.75 8.45 5.88
CA PHE A 185 15.55 9.44 4.82
C PHE A 185 15.36 10.82 5.46
N ALA A 186 15.86 11.88 4.80
CA ALA A 186 15.65 13.24 5.28
C ALA A 186 14.17 13.66 5.31
N HIS A 187 13.32 13.00 4.50
CA HIS A 187 11.88 13.19 4.50
C HIS A 187 11.16 11.92 3.98
N PRO A 188 10.00 11.50 4.52
CA PRO A 188 9.30 10.28 4.12
C PRO A 188 8.83 10.22 2.66
N LEU A 189 8.77 11.36 1.95
CA LEU A 189 8.42 11.41 0.52
C LEU A 189 9.62 11.11 -0.41
N ILE A 190 10.86 11.19 0.07
CA ILE A 190 12.05 11.01 -0.78
C ILE A 190 12.05 9.65 -1.51
N PRO A 191 11.72 8.52 -0.85
CA PRO A 191 11.63 7.24 -1.55
C PRO A 191 10.61 7.24 -2.69
N LEU A 192 9.44 7.86 -2.48
CA LEU A 192 8.42 7.94 -3.52
C LEU A 192 8.90 8.78 -4.70
N PHE A 193 9.59 9.89 -4.44
CA PHE A 193 10.13 10.72 -5.52
C PHE A 193 11.17 9.98 -6.34
N THR A 194 11.98 9.13 -5.68
CA THR A 194 12.96 8.29 -6.36
C THR A 194 12.25 7.24 -7.21
N HIS A 195 11.30 6.51 -6.63
CA HIS A 195 10.51 5.47 -7.30
C HIS A 195 9.73 5.97 -8.53
N LEU A 196 9.25 7.21 -8.53
CA LEU A 196 8.47 7.77 -9.64
C LEU A 196 9.33 8.35 -10.78
N ARG A 197 10.66 8.43 -10.61
CA ARG A 197 11.59 8.91 -11.65
C ARG A 197 12.14 7.79 -12.54
N GLU A 198 12.04 6.55 -12.07
CA GLU A 198 12.40 5.33 -12.81
C GLU A 198 11.30 4.93 -13.80
#